data_AF-A0A8X6RL74-F1
#
_entry.id   AF-A0A8X6RL74-F1
#
_cell.length_a   1.000
_cell.length_b   1.000
_cell.length_c   1.000
_cell.angle_alpha   90.00
_cell.angle_beta   90.00
_cell.angle_gamma   90.00
#
_symmetry.space_group_name_H-M   'P 1'
#
loop_
_entity.id
_entity.type
_entity.pdbx_description
1 polymer ?
#
loop_
_entity_poly.entity_id
_entity_poly.type
_entity_poly.pdbx_seq_one_letter_code
_entity_poly.pdbx_strand_id
1 'polypeptide(L)'
;MSLNKLKKDELKIVAEELNLTVPEGAKIAGLKSFIINSDVYKNDKELVQSAIDYALAEIKNKRLDSETKLEFERIKLAQLPKQLELANIQKNLLQNSDIRNQSVLETASNIDVETLLKSVKTLTIAVPTRVESYNLFFQSLEKAFKIKEVPEQFKGEILLNILGERVNNLLVHVSEEELNNYSKLKDVVLKKFPPTPQECYNRFQKAQK
;
A
#
# COMPACT_ATOMS: atom_id res chain seq x y z
N MET A 1 6.57 -27.70 48.32
CA MET A 1 7.44 -26.53 48.65
C MET A 1 7.17 -26.07 50.08
N SER A 2 8.11 -25.47 50.82
CA SER A 2 7.86 -25.02 52.20
C SER A 2 7.43 -23.54 52.26
N LEU A 3 6.42 -23.24 53.09
CA LEU A 3 5.91 -21.87 53.38
C LEU A 3 7.01 -20.84 53.70
N ASN A 4 8.15 -21.31 54.22
CA ASN A 4 9.29 -20.46 54.58
C ASN A 4 9.90 -19.71 53.39
N LYS A 5 9.78 -20.25 52.17
CA LYS A 5 10.36 -19.66 50.96
C LYS A 5 9.42 -18.71 50.20
N LEU A 6 8.16 -18.61 50.62
CA LEU A 6 7.14 -17.82 49.92
C LEU A 6 7.24 -16.32 50.25
N LYS A 7 6.97 -15.48 49.24
CA LYS A 7 6.88 -14.03 49.32
C LYS A 7 5.53 -13.59 49.89
N LYS A 8 5.42 -12.30 50.25
CA LYS A 8 4.20 -11.73 50.85
C LYS A 8 2.95 -11.98 49.99
N ASP A 9 3.06 -11.76 48.68
CA ASP A 9 1.93 -11.88 47.76
C ASP A 9 1.53 -13.34 47.52
N GLU A 10 2.52 -14.24 47.48
CA GLU A 10 2.30 -15.69 47.42
C GLU A 10 1.56 -16.19 48.66
N LEU A 11 1.98 -15.76 49.85
CA LEU A 11 1.32 -16.12 51.12
C LEU A 11 -0.11 -15.57 51.23
N LYS A 12 -0.39 -14.41 50.62
CA LYS A 12 -1.76 -13.87 50.57
C LYS A 12 -2.67 -14.76 49.73
N ILE A 13 -2.25 -15.12 48.52
CA ILE A 13 -3.04 -15.98 47.63
C ILE A 13 -3.25 -17.36 48.26
N VAL A 14 -2.22 -17.93 48.89
CA VAL A 14 -2.36 -19.20 49.62
C VAL A 14 -3.38 -19.08 50.75
N ALA A 15 -3.36 -18.00 51.53
CA ALA A 15 -4.33 -17.81 52.60
C ALA A 15 -5.76 -17.60 52.06
N GLU A 16 -5.92 -16.85 50.96
CA GLU A 16 -7.21 -16.68 50.27
C GLU A 16 -7.76 -18.02 49.75
N GLU A 17 -6.91 -18.85 49.11
CA GLU A 17 -7.28 -20.17 48.61
C GLU A 17 -7.69 -21.14 49.74
N LEU A 18 -7.06 -21.00 50.91
CA LEU A 18 -7.42 -21.74 52.12
C LEU A 18 -8.63 -21.15 52.87
N ASN A 19 -9.34 -20.17 52.27
CA ASN A 19 -10.46 -19.44 52.87
C ASN A 19 -10.13 -18.76 54.21
N LEU A 20 -8.87 -18.36 54.39
CA LEU A 20 -8.41 -17.64 55.57
C LEU A 20 -8.52 -16.13 55.32
N THR A 21 -9.22 -15.43 56.21
CA THR A 21 -9.36 -13.97 56.11
C THR A 21 -8.04 -13.28 56.42
N VAL A 22 -7.37 -12.77 55.40
CA VAL A 22 -6.08 -12.10 55.55
C VAL A 22 -6.25 -10.66 56.03
N PRO A 23 -5.62 -10.25 57.15
CA PRO A 23 -5.65 -8.85 57.58
C PRO A 23 -4.93 -7.94 56.60
N GLU A 24 -5.59 -6.83 56.24
CA GLU A 24 -5.04 -5.84 55.32
C GLU A 24 -3.84 -5.13 55.99
N GLY A 25 -2.63 -5.41 55.48
CA GLY A 25 -1.38 -4.91 56.06
C GLY A 25 -0.54 -5.93 56.84
N ALA A 26 -0.99 -7.19 56.97
CA ALA A 26 -0.24 -8.23 57.64
C ALA A 26 1.20 -8.38 57.09
N LYS A 27 2.17 -8.51 58.00
CA LYS A 27 3.59 -8.77 57.66
C LYS A 27 3.77 -10.24 57.26
N ILE A 28 4.82 -10.55 56.49
CA ILE A 28 5.16 -11.91 56.03
C ILE A 28 5.17 -12.92 57.20
N ALA A 29 5.80 -12.56 58.32
CA ALA A 29 5.85 -13.41 59.50
C ALA A 29 4.44 -13.67 60.09
N GLY A 30 3.58 -12.65 60.14
CA GLY A 30 2.20 -12.77 60.61
C GLY A 30 1.35 -13.68 59.71
N LEU A 31 1.49 -13.54 58.38
CA LEU A 31 0.81 -14.40 57.41
C LEU A 31 1.24 -15.86 57.53
N LYS A 32 2.54 -16.11 57.68
CA LYS A 32 3.07 -17.47 57.89
C LYS A 32 2.50 -18.11 59.14
N SER A 33 2.53 -17.40 60.27
CA SER A 33 1.98 -17.88 61.53
C SER A 33 0.47 -18.13 61.42
N PHE A 34 -0.25 -17.28 60.68
CA PHE A 34 -1.70 -17.41 60.48
C PHE A 34 -2.06 -18.69 59.71
N ILE A 35 -1.32 -18.99 58.64
CA ILE A 35 -1.51 -20.23 57.86
C ILE A 35 -1.12 -21.45 58.69
N ILE A 36 0.03 -21.42 59.37
CA ILE A 36 0.55 -22.56 60.16
C ILE A 36 -0.37 -22.90 61.35
N ASN A 37 -0.97 -21.87 61.96
CA ASN A 37 -1.87 -22.07 63.10
C ASN A 37 -3.29 -22.51 62.69
N SER A 38 -3.64 -22.43 61.40
CA SER A 38 -4.96 -22.83 60.90
C SER A 38 -5.16 -24.35 61.02
N ASP A 39 -6.41 -24.75 61.23
CA ASP A 39 -6.78 -26.16 61.32
C ASP A 39 -6.57 -26.89 59.99
N VAL A 40 -6.72 -26.19 58.87
CA VAL A 40 -6.49 -26.73 57.53
C VAL A 40 -5.03 -27.14 57.35
N TYR A 41 -4.08 -26.36 57.89
CA TYR A 41 -2.66 -26.68 57.82
C TYR A 41 -2.26 -27.91 58.64
N LYS A 42 -2.96 -28.15 59.76
CA LYS A 42 -2.70 -29.30 60.64
C LYS A 42 -3.36 -30.59 60.15
N ASN A 43 -4.53 -30.46 59.53
CA ASN A 43 -5.36 -31.59 59.14
C ASN A 43 -5.11 -32.04 57.70
N ASP A 44 -4.80 -31.13 56.77
CA ASP A 44 -4.68 -31.44 55.35
C ASP A 44 -3.46 -30.76 54.70
N LYS A 45 -2.35 -31.48 54.72
CA LYS A 45 -1.08 -31.02 54.18
C LYS A 45 -1.05 -31.02 52.64
N GLU A 46 -1.85 -31.87 51.99
CA GLU A 46 -1.94 -31.93 50.52
C GLU A 46 -2.70 -30.72 49.99
N LEU A 47 -3.79 -30.33 50.66
CA LEU A 47 -4.58 -29.14 50.31
C LEU A 47 -3.74 -27.86 50.42
N VAL A 48 -2.93 -27.74 51.46
CA VAL A 48 -1.95 -26.65 51.60
C VAL A 48 -0.93 -26.65 50.46
N GLN A 49 -0.42 -27.83 50.09
CA GLN A 49 0.56 -27.93 49.00
C GLN A 49 -0.07 -27.52 47.65
N SER A 50 -1.31 -27.95 47.39
CA SER A 50 -2.09 -27.54 46.22
C SER A 50 -2.33 -26.02 46.19
N ALA A 51 -2.67 -25.42 47.33
CA ALA A 51 -2.83 -23.96 47.43
C ALA A 51 -1.52 -23.21 47.15
N ILE A 52 -0.38 -23.74 47.61
CA ILE A 52 0.96 -23.20 47.29
C ILE A 52 1.25 -23.28 45.80
N ASP A 53 0.98 -24.43 45.17
CA ASP A 53 1.26 -24.64 43.76
C ASP A 53 0.36 -23.76 42.87
N TYR A 54 -0.91 -23.60 43.26
CA TYR A 54 -1.84 -22.64 42.65
C TYR A 54 -1.35 -21.20 42.76
N ALA A 55 -0.96 -20.74 43.95
CA ALA A 55 -0.48 -19.37 44.15
C ALA A 55 0.76 -19.05 43.29
N LEU A 56 1.67 -20.02 43.14
CA LEU A 56 2.84 -19.87 42.27
C LEU A 56 2.46 -19.80 40.79
N ALA A 57 1.52 -20.65 40.34
CA ALA A 57 1.02 -20.63 38.97
C ALA A 57 0.30 -19.31 38.66
N GLU A 58 -0.55 -18.84 39.56
CA GLU A 58 -1.32 -17.61 39.43
C GLU A 58 -0.44 -16.36 39.29
N ILE A 59 0.61 -16.25 40.12
CA ILE A 59 1.56 -15.14 40.03
C ILE A 59 2.37 -15.22 38.73
N LYS A 60 2.75 -16.43 38.29
CA LYS A 60 3.47 -16.61 37.03
C LYS A 60 2.61 -16.18 35.84
N ASN A 61 1.33 -16.57 35.83
CA ASN A 61 0.38 -16.16 34.79
C ASN A 61 0.16 -14.65 34.79
N LYS A 62 -0.07 -14.03 35.95
CA LYS A 62 -0.20 -12.56 36.05
C LYS A 62 1.02 -11.81 35.54
N ARG A 63 2.23 -12.33 35.79
CA ARG A 63 3.46 -11.74 35.23
C ARG A 63 3.51 -11.88 33.71
N LEU A 64 3.21 -13.07 33.18
CA LEU A 64 3.16 -13.30 31.73
C LEU A 64 2.15 -12.37 31.04
N ASP A 65 0.97 -12.20 31.62
CA ASP A 65 -0.07 -11.30 31.11
C ASP A 65 0.36 -9.83 31.14
N SER A 66 1.10 -9.43 32.19
CA SER A 66 1.65 -8.07 32.25
C SER A 66 2.76 -7.84 31.24
N GLU A 67 3.63 -8.84 31.02
CA GLU A 67 4.72 -8.77 30.04
C GLU A 67 4.18 -8.74 28.61
N THR A 68 3.20 -9.59 28.29
CA THR A 68 2.55 -9.62 26.96
C THR A 68 1.81 -8.32 26.65
N LYS A 69 1.13 -7.72 27.63
CA LYS A 69 0.50 -6.39 27.47
C LYS A 69 1.54 -5.30 27.21
N LEU A 70 2.65 -5.29 27.94
CA LEU A 70 3.74 -4.33 27.73
C LEU A 70 4.41 -4.52 26.36
N GLU A 71 4.59 -5.76 25.92
CA GLU A 71 5.15 -6.05 24.60
C GLU A 71 4.23 -5.59 23.47
N PHE A 72 2.92 -5.83 23.60
CA PHE A 72 1.93 -5.35 22.65
C PHE A 72 1.91 -3.81 22.56
N GLU A 73 1.99 -3.12 23.69
CA GLU A 73 2.05 -1.66 23.74
C GLU A 73 3.34 -1.12 23.11
N ARG A 74 4.49 -1.78 23.36
CA ARG A 74 5.76 -1.45 22.70
C ARG A 74 5.70 -1.61 21.18
N ILE A 75 5.09 -2.69 20.69
CA ILE A 75 4.90 -2.91 19.23
C ILE A 75 4.02 -1.80 18.65
N LYS A 76 2.92 -1.46 19.31
CA LYS A 76 2.02 -0.39 18.89
C LYS A 76 2.72 0.97 18.83
N LEU A 77 3.52 1.29 19.85
CA LEU A 77 4.32 2.51 19.87
C LEU A 77 5.37 2.56 18.76
N ALA A 78 6.01 1.44 18.44
CA ALA A 78 6.99 1.36 17.35
C ALA A 78 6.37 1.53 15.95
N GLN A 79 5.08 1.23 15.78
CA GLN A 79 4.36 1.39 14.51
C GLN A 79 3.85 2.82 14.29
N LEU A 80 3.56 3.56 15.36
CA LEU A 80 3.06 4.94 15.33
C LEU A 80 3.94 5.92 14.51
N PRO A 81 5.27 5.97 14.67
CA PRO A 81 6.12 6.87 13.88
C PRO A 81 6.12 6.50 12.39
N LYS A 82 6.08 5.20 12.05
CA LYS A 82 5.99 4.75 10.65
C LYS A 82 4.67 5.19 10.02
N GLN A 83 3.55 5.09 10.75
CA GLN A 83 2.26 5.57 10.26
C GLN A 83 2.25 7.09 10.06
N LEU A 84 2.88 7.84 10.97
CA LEU A 84 3.00 9.30 10.87
C LEU A 84 3.86 9.69 9.66
N GLU A 85 4.99 9.00 9.44
CA GLU A 85 5.84 9.19 8.27
C GLU A 85 5.08 8.91 6.96
N LEU A 86 4.34 7.80 6.88
CA LEU A 86 3.50 7.50 5.72
C LEU A 86 2.41 8.56 5.48
N ALA A 87 1.74 9.02 6.55
CA ALA A 87 0.74 10.08 6.45
C ALA A 87 1.36 11.41 5.98
N ASN A 88 2.57 11.74 6.44
CA ASN A 88 3.30 12.92 5.97
C ASN A 88 3.73 12.78 4.51
N ILE A 89 4.21 11.60 4.07
CA ILE A 89 4.52 11.33 2.67
C ILE A 89 3.28 11.50 1.81
N GLN A 90 2.14 10.92 2.22
CA GLN A 90 0.87 11.07 1.50
C GLN A 90 0.42 12.53 1.42
N LYS A 91 0.48 13.27 2.53
CA LYS A 91 0.16 14.70 2.54
C LYS A 91 1.08 15.50 1.62
N ASN A 92 2.38 15.22 1.63
CA ASN A 92 3.35 15.87 0.74
C ASN A 92 3.10 15.49 -0.73
N LEU A 93 2.72 14.26 -1.03
CA LEU A 93 2.36 13.85 -2.40
C LEU A 93 1.11 14.58 -2.88
N LEU A 94 0.09 14.72 -2.02
CA LEU A 94 -1.12 15.48 -2.33
C LEU A 94 -0.80 16.98 -2.55
N GLN A 95 -0.04 17.60 -1.65
CA GLN A 95 0.39 18.99 -1.81
C GLN A 95 1.26 19.19 -3.05
N ASN A 96 2.17 18.26 -3.38
CA ASN A 96 2.94 18.32 -4.62
C ASN A 96 2.05 18.10 -5.84
N SER A 97 0.97 17.31 -5.74
CA SER A 97 0.00 17.17 -6.82
C SER A 97 -0.83 18.43 -6.99
N ASP A 98 -1.21 19.12 -5.91
CA ASP A 98 -1.93 20.40 -5.97
C ASP A 98 -1.01 21.51 -6.51
N ILE A 99 0.26 21.58 -6.07
CA ILE A 99 1.26 22.52 -6.61
C ILE A 99 1.57 22.20 -8.07
N ARG A 100 1.69 20.92 -8.46
CA ARG A 100 1.83 20.54 -9.87
C ARG A 100 0.57 20.85 -10.67
N ASN A 101 -0.62 20.67 -10.11
CA ASN A 101 -1.87 21.00 -10.79
C ASN A 101 -2.04 22.52 -10.92
N GLN A 102 -1.58 23.31 -9.94
CA GLN A 102 -1.61 24.77 -9.96
C GLN A 102 -0.52 25.35 -10.88
N SER A 103 0.68 24.77 -10.88
CA SER A 103 1.71 25.09 -11.88
C SER A 103 1.30 24.62 -13.27
N VAL A 104 0.61 23.48 -13.42
CA VAL A 104 0.05 23.02 -14.70
C VAL A 104 -1.11 23.91 -15.12
N LEU A 105 -1.93 24.46 -14.22
CA LEU A 105 -3.00 25.38 -14.58
C LEU A 105 -2.45 26.75 -15.03
N GLU A 106 -1.38 27.23 -14.38
CA GLU A 106 -0.68 28.44 -14.81
C GLU A 106 0.10 28.23 -16.12
N THR A 107 0.71 27.05 -16.32
CA THR A 107 1.40 26.72 -17.59
C THR A 107 0.43 26.38 -18.73
N ALA A 108 -0.74 25.81 -18.43
CA ALA A 108 -1.77 25.46 -19.42
C ALA A 108 -2.39 26.69 -20.09
N SER A 109 -2.27 27.88 -19.47
CA SER A 109 -2.69 29.13 -20.10
C SER A 109 -1.78 29.59 -21.26
N ASN A 110 -0.61 28.96 -21.45
CA ASN A 110 0.36 29.32 -22.51
C ASN A 110 0.95 28.13 -23.28
N ILE A 111 0.40 26.91 -23.15
CA ILE A 111 0.79 25.82 -24.07
C ILE A 111 0.11 26.11 -25.41
N ASP A 112 0.81 26.83 -26.27
CA ASP A 112 0.41 27.02 -27.65
C ASP A 112 0.49 25.68 -28.40
N VAL A 113 -0.68 25.07 -28.63
CA VAL A 113 -0.84 23.83 -29.41
C VAL A 113 -0.19 23.98 -30.78
N GLU A 114 -0.14 25.19 -31.35
CA GLU A 114 0.51 25.45 -32.63
C GLU A 114 2.04 25.28 -32.56
N THR A 115 2.66 25.73 -31.47
CA THR A 115 4.10 25.53 -31.20
C THR A 115 4.44 24.06 -30.93
N LEU A 116 3.59 23.35 -30.18
CA LEU A 116 3.73 21.89 -30.00
C LEU A 116 3.58 21.15 -31.33
N LEU A 117 2.57 21.50 -32.12
CA LEU A 117 2.31 20.91 -33.44
C LEU A 117 3.51 21.12 -34.37
N LYS A 118 4.07 22.32 -34.44
CA LYS A 118 5.28 22.64 -35.23
C LYS A 118 6.49 21.83 -34.76
N SER A 119 6.68 21.73 -33.44
CA SER A 119 7.78 20.97 -32.84
C SER A 119 7.68 19.48 -33.09
N VAL A 120 6.48 18.91 -32.97
CA VAL A 120 6.23 17.49 -33.27
C VAL A 120 6.40 17.24 -34.76
N LYS A 121 5.78 18.05 -35.64
CA LYS A 121 5.90 17.92 -37.10
C LYS A 121 7.35 17.87 -37.56
N THR A 122 8.23 18.70 -36.98
CA THR A 122 9.67 18.72 -37.28
C THR A 122 10.40 17.43 -36.87
N LEU A 123 9.96 16.78 -35.79
CA LEU A 123 10.59 15.56 -35.25
C LEU A 123 9.99 14.26 -35.82
N THR A 124 8.87 14.36 -36.52
CA THR A 124 8.19 13.23 -37.14
C THR A 124 8.52 13.10 -38.61
N ILE A 125 8.62 11.87 -39.08
CA ILE A 125 8.70 11.61 -40.52
C ILE A 125 7.40 12.05 -41.23
N ALA A 126 7.51 12.39 -42.51
CA ALA A 126 6.35 12.78 -43.31
C ALA A 126 5.27 11.68 -43.33
N VAL A 127 4.00 12.09 -43.46
CA VAL A 127 2.86 11.16 -43.51
C VAL A 127 3.05 10.19 -44.67
N PRO A 128 3.19 8.87 -44.39
CA PRO A 128 3.50 7.92 -45.44
C PRO A 128 2.35 7.76 -46.42
N THR A 129 2.63 7.60 -47.71
CA THR A 129 1.65 7.27 -48.75
C THR A 129 1.33 5.78 -48.82
N ARG A 130 2.24 4.94 -48.33
CA ARG A 130 2.12 3.47 -48.37
C ARG A 130 1.83 2.92 -46.98
N VAL A 131 0.98 1.90 -46.93
CA VAL A 131 0.46 1.31 -45.68
C VAL A 131 1.57 0.69 -44.81
N GLU A 132 2.62 0.16 -45.43
CA GLU A 132 3.74 -0.51 -44.75
C GLU A 132 4.58 0.45 -43.91
N SER A 133 4.54 1.74 -44.24
CA SER A 133 5.36 2.77 -43.59
C SER A 133 4.63 3.47 -42.43
N TYR A 134 3.34 3.18 -42.20
CA TYR A 134 2.58 3.76 -41.09
C TYR A 134 3.10 3.32 -39.72
N ASN A 135 3.60 2.08 -39.60
CA ASN A 135 4.23 1.59 -38.37
C ASN A 135 5.43 2.45 -37.97
N LEU A 136 6.29 2.78 -38.95
CA LEU A 136 7.46 3.63 -38.72
C LEU A 136 7.05 5.08 -38.40
N PHE A 137 6.00 5.58 -39.04
CA PHE A 137 5.43 6.90 -38.76
C PHE A 137 4.95 7.01 -37.31
N PHE A 138 4.15 6.05 -36.83
CA PHE A 138 3.68 6.05 -35.45
C PHE A 138 4.82 5.91 -34.44
N GLN A 139 5.84 5.09 -34.72
CA GLN A 139 7.03 5.00 -33.86
C GLN A 139 7.77 6.34 -33.78
N SER A 140 7.94 7.03 -34.91
CA SER A 140 8.54 8.37 -34.95
C SER A 140 7.70 9.40 -34.21
N LEU A 141 6.38 9.37 -34.37
CA LEU A 141 5.43 10.25 -33.69
C LEU A 141 5.40 10.03 -32.18
N GLU A 142 5.33 8.80 -31.71
CA GLU A 142 5.37 8.49 -30.27
C GLU A 142 6.69 8.91 -29.64
N LYS A 143 7.80 8.77 -30.39
CA LYS A 143 9.09 9.27 -29.95
C LYS A 143 9.10 10.80 -29.85
N ALA A 144 8.53 11.50 -30.82
CA ALA A 144 8.38 12.96 -30.79
C ALA A 144 7.51 13.42 -29.61
N PHE A 145 6.40 12.73 -29.34
CA PHE A 145 5.55 13.01 -28.18
C PHE A 145 6.27 12.84 -26.85
N LYS A 146 7.12 11.81 -26.71
CA LYS A 146 7.94 11.61 -25.52
C LYS A 146 9.01 12.70 -25.36
N ILE A 147 9.68 13.08 -26.45
CA ILE A 147 10.73 14.11 -26.43
C ILE A 147 10.17 15.48 -26.05
N LYS A 148 8.96 15.80 -26.51
CA LYS A 148 8.29 17.09 -26.27
C LYS A 148 7.32 17.06 -25.10
N GLU A 149 7.28 15.96 -24.34
CA GLU A 149 6.40 15.76 -23.18
C GLU A 149 4.95 16.18 -23.46
N VAL A 150 4.43 15.79 -24.63
CA VAL A 150 3.10 16.21 -25.09
C VAL A 150 2.01 15.62 -24.18
N PRO A 151 1.15 16.46 -23.56
CA PRO A 151 0.03 15.98 -22.75
C PRO A 151 -0.93 15.10 -23.55
N GLU A 152 -1.49 14.07 -22.92
CA GLU A 152 -2.35 13.07 -23.58
C GLU A 152 -3.54 13.72 -24.31
N GLN A 153 -4.14 14.75 -23.69
CA GLN A 153 -5.27 15.50 -24.24
C GLN A 153 -4.99 16.15 -25.60
N PHE A 154 -3.74 16.48 -25.92
CA PHE A 154 -3.36 17.14 -27.19
C PHE A 154 -2.83 16.16 -28.25
N LYS A 155 -2.52 14.91 -27.90
CA LYS A 155 -1.93 13.95 -28.84
C LYS A 155 -2.87 13.57 -29.98
N GLY A 156 -4.17 13.43 -29.68
CA GLY A 156 -5.19 13.15 -30.69
C GLY A 156 -5.32 14.30 -31.69
N GLU A 157 -5.48 15.52 -31.19
CA GLU A 157 -5.57 16.74 -32.00
C GLU A 157 -4.33 16.96 -32.88
N ILE A 158 -3.12 16.76 -32.33
CA ILE A 158 -1.87 16.85 -33.09
C ILE A 158 -1.80 15.77 -34.16
N LEU A 159 -2.18 14.53 -33.86
CA LEU A 159 -2.20 13.43 -34.83
C LEU A 159 -3.13 13.74 -36.01
N LEU A 160 -4.34 14.24 -35.74
CA LEU A 160 -5.30 14.62 -36.77
C LEU A 160 -4.77 15.76 -37.64
N ASN A 161 -4.15 16.77 -37.03
CA ASN A 161 -3.52 17.87 -37.74
C ASN A 161 -2.30 17.47 -38.58
N ILE A 162 -1.60 16.38 -38.22
CA ILE A 162 -0.50 15.83 -39.01
C ILE A 162 -1.05 15.01 -40.18
N LEU A 163 -2.05 14.17 -39.93
CA LEU A 163 -2.65 13.31 -40.96
C LEU A 163 -3.52 14.08 -41.96
N GLY A 164 -4.06 15.24 -41.56
CA GLY A 164 -4.80 16.17 -42.39
C GLY A 164 -6.00 15.53 -43.09
N GLU A 165 -6.17 15.83 -44.38
CA GLU A 165 -7.34 15.38 -45.17
C GLU A 165 -7.49 13.86 -45.26
N ARG A 166 -6.41 13.09 -45.04
CA ARG A 166 -6.46 11.62 -45.12
C ARG A 166 -7.29 10.97 -44.03
N VAL A 167 -7.47 11.65 -42.90
CA VAL A 167 -8.32 11.18 -41.79
C VAL A 167 -9.70 11.81 -41.80
N ASN A 168 -10.01 12.80 -42.65
CA ASN A 168 -11.32 13.44 -42.67
C ASN A 168 -12.46 12.45 -42.96
N ASN A 169 -12.25 11.51 -43.87
CA ASN A 169 -13.21 10.43 -44.16
C ASN A 169 -13.32 9.41 -43.00
N LEU A 170 -12.33 9.36 -42.11
CA LEU A 170 -12.34 8.52 -40.91
C LEU A 170 -13.07 9.22 -39.76
N LEU A 171 -12.88 10.54 -39.62
CA LEU A 171 -13.53 11.39 -38.63
C LEU A 171 -15.06 11.34 -38.71
N VAL A 172 -15.64 11.10 -39.90
CA VAL A 172 -17.08 10.93 -40.10
C VAL A 172 -17.65 9.72 -39.32
N HIS A 173 -16.82 8.74 -38.97
CA HIS A 173 -17.24 7.49 -38.34
C HIS A 173 -16.66 7.26 -36.94
N VAL A 174 -15.93 8.23 -36.38
CA VAL A 174 -15.27 8.15 -35.07
C VAL A 174 -16.03 9.01 -34.07
N SER A 175 -16.29 8.49 -32.87
CA SER A 175 -17.00 9.25 -31.83
C SER A 175 -16.09 10.28 -31.15
N GLU A 176 -16.65 11.32 -30.55
CA GLU A 176 -15.89 12.36 -29.82
C GLU A 176 -15.03 11.77 -28.69
N GLU A 177 -15.48 10.69 -28.05
CA GLU A 177 -14.74 9.97 -27.02
C GLU A 177 -13.49 9.25 -27.55
N GLU A 178 -13.52 8.80 -28.81
CA GLU A 178 -12.39 8.15 -29.47
C GLU A 178 -11.38 9.17 -30.00
N LEU A 179 -11.81 10.40 -30.32
CA LEU A 179 -10.93 11.50 -30.75
C LEU A 179 -10.00 11.98 -29.62
N ASN A 180 -10.50 11.95 -28.38
CA ASN A 180 -9.75 12.36 -27.20
C ASN A 180 -8.81 11.28 -26.65
N ASN A 181 -8.75 10.10 -27.28
CA ASN A 181 -7.90 8.99 -26.85
C ASN A 181 -6.95 8.57 -27.98
N TYR A 182 -5.66 8.91 -27.82
CA TYR A 182 -4.63 8.63 -28.84
C TYR A 182 -4.53 7.15 -29.19
N SER A 183 -4.63 6.25 -28.21
CA SER A 183 -4.50 4.80 -28.44
C SER A 183 -5.63 4.29 -29.33
N LYS A 184 -6.87 4.68 -29.03
CA LYS A 184 -8.03 4.29 -29.84
C LYS A 184 -7.95 4.87 -31.24
N LEU A 185 -7.57 6.15 -31.36
CA LEU A 185 -7.44 6.82 -32.65
C LEU A 185 -6.34 6.18 -33.52
N LYS A 186 -5.21 5.80 -32.93
CA LYS A 186 -4.14 5.05 -33.60
C LYS A 186 -4.65 3.70 -34.14
N ASP A 187 -5.42 2.96 -33.34
CA ASP A 187 -5.98 1.67 -33.75
C ASP A 187 -6.98 1.83 -34.90
N VAL A 188 -7.81 2.86 -34.89
CA VAL A 188 -8.73 3.18 -36.00
C VAL A 188 -7.98 3.48 -37.29
N VAL A 189 -6.91 4.29 -37.21
CA VAL A 189 -6.07 4.60 -38.37
C VAL A 189 -5.39 3.34 -38.89
N LEU A 190 -4.81 2.51 -38.02
CA LEU A 190 -4.14 1.26 -38.42
C LEU A 190 -5.13 0.21 -38.98
N LYS A 191 -6.37 0.13 -38.47
CA LYS A 191 -7.38 -0.82 -38.94
C LYS A 191 -7.80 -0.58 -40.40
N LYS A 192 -7.67 0.65 -40.89
CA LYS A 192 -7.94 1.02 -42.29
C LYS A 192 -6.77 0.76 -43.22
N PHE A 193 -5.58 0.54 -42.68
CA PHE A 193 -4.37 0.20 -43.42
C PHE A 193 -3.90 -1.21 -42.99
N PRO A 194 -4.60 -2.28 -43.44
CA PRO A 194 -4.29 -3.64 -43.02
C PRO A 194 -2.84 -4.02 -43.35
N PRO A 195 -2.21 -4.89 -42.54
CA PRO A 195 -0.86 -5.37 -42.79
C PRO A 195 -0.80 -6.06 -44.15
N THR A 196 0.29 -5.83 -44.89
CA THR A 196 0.53 -6.54 -46.14
C THR A 196 0.69 -8.04 -45.89
N PRO A 197 0.37 -8.90 -46.87
CA PRO A 197 0.57 -10.35 -46.76
C PRO A 197 1.97 -10.76 -46.27
N GLN A 198 3.00 -9.98 -46.62
CA GLN A 198 4.38 -10.16 -46.19
C GLN A 198 4.57 -10.00 -44.67
N GLU A 199 3.87 -9.04 -44.06
CA GLU A 199 3.97 -8.75 -42.63
C GLU A 199 3.14 -9.73 -41.80
N CYS A 200 2.01 -10.21 -42.36
CA CYS A 200 1.29 -11.37 -41.85
C CYS A 200 2.20 -12.62 -41.86
N TYR A 201 2.93 -12.85 -42.95
CA TYR A 201 3.89 -13.96 -43.07
C TYR A 201 5.03 -13.85 -42.04
N ASN A 202 5.62 -12.66 -41.88
CA ASN A 202 6.68 -12.43 -40.90
C ASN A 202 6.20 -12.60 -39.44
N ARG A 203 4.96 -12.18 -39.14
CA ARG A 203 4.34 -12.40 -37.82
C ARG A 203 4.06 -13.87 -37.57
N PHE A 204 3.59 -14.60 -38.58
CA PHE A 204 3.39 -16.04 -38.52
C PHE A 204 4.71 -16.79 -38.26
N GLN A 205 5.79 -16.44 -38.97
CA GLN A 205 7.11 -17.06 -38.72
C GLN A 205 7.64 -16.76 -37.31
N LYS A 206 7.43 -15.54 -36.80
CA LYS A 206 7.85 -15.18 -35.44
C LYS A 206 7.05 -15.88 -34.35
N ALA A 207 5.78 -16.21 -34.61
CA ALA A 207 4.91 -16.91 -33.66
C ALA A 207 5.13 -18.44 -33.64
N GLN A 208 5.90 -18.99 -34.59
CA GLN A 208 6.30 -20.41 -34.61
C GLN A 208 7.62 -20.69 -33.86
N LYS A 209 8.30 -19.67 -33.33
CA LYS A 209 9.43 -19.81 -32.40
C LYS A 209 8.94 -19.71 -30.97
#